data_AF-A0A8J9ZA92-F1
#
_entry.id   AF-A0A8J9ZA92-F1
#
_cell.length_a   1.000
_cell.length_b   1.000
_cell.length_c   1.000
_cell.angle_alpha   90.00
_cell.angle_beta   90.00
_cell.angle_gamma   90.00
#
_symmetry.space_group_name_H-M   'P 1'
#
loop_
_entity.id
_entity.type
_entity.pdbx_description
1 polymer ?
#
loop_
_entity_poly.entity_id
_entity_poly.type
_entity_poly.pdbx_seq_one_letter_code
_entity_poly.pdbx_strand_id
1 'polypeptide(L)'
;MKGLGLVLILSSLAVYSSSSQNATDCPPCTCTLDVGGTDVDCSGRGLTELPTNLPNDTVYLAFKYNNLTTLNLDELCKLRLLKFFSLLQIP
;
A
#
# COMPACT_ATOMS: atom_id res chain seq x y z
N MET A 1 23.91 19.39 -2.00
CA MET A 1 23.90 20.82 -1.61
C MET A 1 22.53 21.40 -1.94
N LYS A 2 21.66 21.60 -0.93
CA LYS A 2 20.37 22.33 -0.90
C LYS A 2 19.65 21.79 0.36
N GLY A 3 19.56 22.46 1.50
CA GLY A 3 20.10 23.71 1.97
C GLY A 3 20.18 23.62 3.50
N LEU A 4 21.25 24.15 4.07
CA LEU A 4 21.43 24.34 5.50
C LEU A 4 20.51 25.49 5.93
N GLY A 5 19.42 25.19 6.64
CA GLY A 5 18.44 26.18 7.12
C GLY A 5 18.07 25.94 8.58
N LEU A 6 18.76 26.66 9.47
CA LEU A 6 18.46 26.96 10.89
C LEU A 6 17.60 25.95 11.68
N VAL A 7 18.25 25.13 12.50
CA VAL A 7 17.62 24.59 13.72
C VAL A 7 17.75 25.65 14.81
N LEU A 8 16.72 26.48 15.00
CA LEU A 8 16.63 27.41 16.12
C LEU A 8 15.18 27.52 16.59
N ILE A 9 14.83 26.85 17.68
CA ILE A 9 14.32 27.40 18.96
C ILE A 9 13.57 26.35 19.79
N LEU A 10 13.75 26.49 21.10
CA LEU A 10 13.45 25.54 22.18
C LEU A 10 11.97 25.60 22.61
N SER A 11 11.47 24.48 23.18
CA SER A 11 10.21 24.27 23.92
C SER A 11 8.92 23.92 23.12
N SER A 12 8.47 22.68 23.35
CA SER A 12 7.08 22.20 23.41
C SER A 12 6.15 22.44 22.22
N LEU A 13 6.05 21.47 21.30
CA LEU A 13 4.83 20.72 20.92
C LEU A 13 5.04 20.01 19.56
N ALA A 14 4.61 18.75 19.50
CA ALA A 14 4.37 17.95 18.30
C ALA A 14 5.59 17.63 17.40
N VAL A 15 6.12 16.43 17.62
CA VAL A 15 6.40 15.41 16.59
C VAL A 15 6.40 15.96 15.16
N TYR A 16 7.58 16.03 14.52
CA TYR A 16 7.66 16.01 13.06
C TYR A 16 7.22 14.61 12.61
N SER A 17 5.91 14.39 12.66
CA SER A 17 5.27 13.30 11.96
C SER A 17 5.39 13.66 10.49
N SER A 18 6.46 13.24 9.83
CA SER A 18 6.45 13.11 8.38
C SER A 18 5.49 11.98 8.04
N SER A 19 4.20 12.22 8.20
CA SER A 19 3.21 11.34 7.62
C SER A 19 3.29 11.58 6.13
N SER A 20 3.95 10.67 5.42
CA SER A 20 3.73 10.48 3.99
C SER A 20 2.27 10.06 3.81
N GLN A 21 1.34 11.02 3.94
CA GLN A 21 -0.04 10.83 3.55
C GLN A 21 -0.18 11.22 2.10
N ASN A 22 0.49 10.46 1.23
CA ASN A 22 0.07 10.34 -0.16
C ASN A 22 -0.74 9.04 -0.31
N ALA A 23 -1.56 8.73 0.70
CA ALA A 23 -2.54 7.66 0.59
C ALA A 23 -3.54 8.06 -0.49
N THR A 24 -3.43 7.43 -1.65
CA THR A 24 -4.33 7.66 -2.79
C THR A 24 -5.38 6.57 -2.75
N ASP A 25 -6.64 6.93 -2.95
CA ASP A 25 -7.70 5.93 -3.02
C ASP A 25 -7.49 5.08 -4.27
N CYS A 26 -7.47 3.75 -4.08
CA CYS A 26 -7.43 2.76 -5.15
C CYS A 26 -8.53 1.73 -4.93
N PRO A 27 -9.82 2.10 -5.10
CA PRO A 27 -10.94 1.23 -4.79
C PRO A 27 -10.85 -0.09 -5.58
N PRO A 28 -11.12 -1.24 -4.93
CA PRO A 28 -11.71 -1.37 -3.61
C PRO A 28 -10.71 -1.26 -2.46
N CYS A 29 -9.41 -1.09 -2.71
CA CYS A 29 -8.33 -1.14 -1.72
C CYS A 29 -7.88 0.26 -1.25
N THR A 30 -6.95 0.29 -0.30
CA THR A 30 -6.27 1.51 0.13
C THR A 30 -4.81 1.44 -0.32
N CYS A 31 -4.32 2.49 -0.96
CA CYS A 31 -2.95 2.54 -1.48
C CYS A 31 -2.14 3.59 -0.72
N THR A 32 -0.92 3.23 -0.35
CA THR A 32 0.07 4.15 0.25
C THR A 32 1.25 4.26 -0.69
N LEU A 33 1.52 5.48 -1.17
CA LEU A 33 2.67 5.75 -2.03
C LEU A 33 3.93 5.93 -1.18
N ASP A 34 4.99 5.21 -1.54
CA ASP A 34 6.32 5.38 -0.98
C ASP A 34 7.36 5.57 -2.11
N VAL A 35 8.57 6.01 -1.75
CA VAL A 35 9.69 6.21 -2.67
C VAL A 35 10.05 4.92 -3.41
N GLY A 36 9.79 3.76 -2.80
CA GLY A 36 10.09 2.44 -3.36
C GLY A 36 9.00 1.81 -4.22
N GLY A 37 7.82 2.43 -4.33
CA GLY A 37 6.63 1.91 -5.00
C GLY A 37 5.38 1.97 -4.11
N THR A 38 4.31 1.29 -4.52
CA THR A 38 3.01 1.39 -3.84
C THR A 38 2.73 0.18 -2.94
N ASP A 39 2.31 0.45 -1.70
CA ASP A 39 1.75 -0.55 -0.79
C ASP A 39 0.23 -0.57 -0.94
N VAL A 40 -0.35 -1.74 -1.19
CA VAL A 40 -1.79 -1.90 -1.41
C VAL A 40 -2.41 -2.81 -0.36
N ASP A 41 -3.37 -2.28 0.39
CA ASP A 41 -4.13 -3.03 1.40
C ASP A 41 -5.59 -3.25 1.00
N CYS A 42 -5.86 -4.50 0.64
CA CYS A 42 -7.17 -5.03 0.29
C CYS A 42 -7.80 -5.87 1.41
N SER A 43 -7.25 -5.84 2.63
CA SER A 43 -7.63 -6.77 3.68
C SER A 43 -9.04 -6.52 4.22
N GLY A 44 -9.80 -7.58 4.54
CA GLY A 44 -11.09 -7.47 5.22
C GLY A 44 -12.23 -6.92 4.36
N ARG A 45 -12.09 -6.94 3.03
CA ARG A 45 -13.03 -6.30 2.09
C ARG A 45 -14.08 -7.25 1.52
N GLY A 46 -14.06 -8.52 1.93
CA GLY A 46 -14.98 -9.55 1.45
C GLY A 46 -14.81 -9.89 -0.04
N LEU A 47 -13.65 -9.55 -0.62
CA LEU A 47 -13.36 -9.75 -2.04
C LEU A 47 -13.29 -11.24 -2.38
N THR A 48 -13.88 -11.62 -3.52
CA THR A 48 -13.86 -13.00 -4.02
C THR A 48 -12.84 -13.24 -5.12
N GLU A 49 -12.24 -12.17 -5.63
CA GLU A 49 -11.23 -12.14 -6.70
C GLU A 49 -10.24 -10.99 -6.45
N LEU A 50 -9.07 -11.04 -7.10
CA LEU A 50 -8.12 -9.94 -7.09
C LEU A 50 -8.66 -8.76 -7.92
N PRO A 51 -8.58 -7.51 -7.43
CA PRO A 51 -8.93 -6.33 -8.22
C PRO A 51 -8.07 -6.21 -9.48
N THR A 52 -8.66 -5.81 -10.60
CA THR A 52 -7.96 -5.69 -11.89
C THR A 52 -7.24 -4.36 -12.09
N ASN A 53 -7.45 -3.39 -11.19
CA ASN A 53 -6.99 -2.00 -11.30
C ASN A 53 -5.95 -1.63 -10.23
N LEU A 54 -5.18 -2.61 -9.75
CA LEU A 54 -4.07 -2.35 -8.83
C LEU A 54 -2.97 -1.53 -9.53
N PRO A 55 -2.31 -0.57 -8.83
CA PRO A 55 -1.18 0.18 -9.39
C PRO A 55 -0.09 -0.74 -9.93
N ASN A 56 0.45 -0.45 -11.12
CA ASN A 56 1.47 -1.27 -11.75
C ASN A 56 2.82 -1.27 -10.99
N ASP A 57 3.02 -0.27 -10.14
CA ASP A 57 4.17 -0.11 -9.25
C ASP A 57 3.93 -0.70 -7.85
N THR A 58 2.89 -1.53 -7.68
CA THR A 58 2.63 -2.26 -6.44
C THR A 58 3.83 -3.14 -6.06
N VAL A 59 4.35 -2.95 -4.85
CA VAL A 59 5.47 -3.73 -4.30
C VAL A 59 4.99 -4.70 -3.21
N TYR A 60 3.99 -4.28 -2.44
CA TYR A 60 3.39 -5.07 -1.37
C TYR A 60 1.87 -5.11 -1.57
N LEU A 61 1.29 -6.31 -1.60
CA LEU A 61 -0.15 -6.52 -1.70
C LEU A 61 -0.65 -7.35 -0.52
N ALA A 62 -1.42 -6.71 0.38
CA ALA A 62 -2.10 -7.38 1.47
C ALA A 62 -3.54 -7.74 1.06
N PHE A 63 -3.85 -9.05 1.05
CA PHE A 63 -5.15 -9.59 0.66
C PHE A 63 -5.74 -10.51 1.74
N LYS A 64 -5.47 -10.20 3.01
CA LYS A 64 -5.90 -11.02 4.15
C LYS A 64 -7.37 -10.84 4.45
N TYR A 65 -7.99 -11.83 5.07
CA TYR A 65 -9.38 -11.78 5.53
C TYR A 65 -10.36 -11.44 4.40
N ASN A 66 -10.21 -12.10 3.25
CA ASN A 66 -11.14 -12.03 2.13
C ASN A 66 -11.78 -13.42 1.90
N ASN A 67 -12.58 -13.53 0.85
CA ASN A 67 -13.34 -14.73 0.46
C ASN A 67 -12.87 -15.23 -0.92
N LEU A 68 -11.55 -15.27 -1.14
CA LEU A 68 -10.96 -15.58 -2.44
C LEU A 68 -11.28 -17.03 -2.81
N THR A 69 -12.03 -17.22 -3.89
CA THR A 69 -12.40 -18.57 -4.37
C THR A 69 -11.39 -19.10 -5.38
N THR A 70 -10.80 -18.21 -6.18
CA THR A 70 -9.79 -18.53 -7.18
C THR A 70 -8.70 -17.47 -7.20
N LEU A 71 -7.45 -17.91 -7.39
CA LEU A 71 -6.33 -16.99 -7.54
C LEU A 71 -6.00 -16.85 -9.03
N ASN A 72 -6.34 -15.69 -9.61
CA ASN A 72 -5.94 -15.36 -10.97
C ASN A 72 -4.48 -14.91 -11.00
N LEU A 73 -3.59 -15.81 -11.45
CA LEU A 73 -2.16 -15.52 -11.54
C LEU A 73 -1.81 -14.47 -12.59
N ASP A 74 -2.64 -14.32 -13.64
CA ASP A 74 -2.38 -13.32 -14.69
C ASP A 74 -2.46 -11.89 -14.12
N GLU A 75 -3.35 -11.64 -13.16
CA GLU A 75 -3.41 -10.34 -12.47
C GLU A 75 -2.16 -10.08 -11.63
N LEU A 76 -1.64 -11.11 -10.95
CA LEU A 76 -0.38 -10.98 -10.20
C LEU A 76 0.81 -10.78 -11.14
N CYS A 77 0.83 -11.44 -12.30
CA CYS A 77 1.90 -11.30 -13.28
C CYS A 77 1.98 -9.90 -13.92
N LYS A 78 0.88 -9.12 -13.90
CA LYS A 78 0.90 -7.70 -14.32
C LYS A 78 1.67 -6.82 -13.33
N LEU A 79 1.71 -7.20 -12.06
CA LEU A 79 2.40 -6.47 -10.99
C LEU A 79 3.89 -6.83 -10.97
N ARG A 80 4.64 -6.35 -11.97
CA ARG A 80 6.04 -6.74 -12.18
C ARG A 80 6.99 -6.34 -11.05
N LEU A 81 6.59 -5.41 -10.19
CA LEU A 81 7.38 -4.97 -9.03
C LEU A 81 6.97 -5.66 -7.73
N LEU A 82 5.97 -6.54 -7.76
CA LEU A 82 5.44 -7.21 -6.59
C LEU A 82 6.52 -8.10 -5.95
N LYS A 83 6.86 -7.81 -4.70
CA LYS A 83 7.83 -8.57 -3.90
C LYS A 83 7.15 -9.42 -2.85
N PHE A 84 6.03 -8.96 -2.32
CA PHE A 84 5.30 -9.63 -1.26
C PHE A 84 3.80 -9.62 -1.52
N PHE A 85 3.21 -10.81 -1.55
CA PHE A 85 1.78 -11.02 -1.59
C PHE A 85 1.36 -11.75 -0.32
N SER A 86 0.42 -11.18 0.43
CA SER A 86 -0.07 -11.78 1.66
C SER A 86 -1.51 -12.25 1.53
N LEU A 87 -1.72 -13.54 1.74
CA LEU A 87 -3.03 -14.19 1.65
C LEU A 87 -3.35 -14.89 2.98
N LEU A 88 -4.56 -14.66 3.50
CA LEU A 88 -5.15 -15.38 4.61
C LEU A 88 -6.67 -15.34 4.43
N GLN A 89 -7.36 -16.48 4.41
CA GLN A 89 -8.82 -16.50 4.19
C GLN A 89 -9.57 -16.35 5.52
N ILE A 90 -10.79 -15.84 5.44
CA ILE A 90 -11.76 -15.98 6.52
C ILE A 90 -12.23 -17.46 6.52
N PRO A 91 -12.34 -18.12 7.69
CA PRO A 91 -12.86 -19.48 7.79
C PRO A 91 -14.30 -19.62 7.28
#